data_AF-A0A1Y2B9Q8-F1
#
_entry.id   AF-A0A1Y2B9Q8-F1
#
_cell.length_a   1.000
_cell.length_b   1.000
_cell.length_c   1.000
_cell.angle_alpha   90.00
_cell.angle_beta   90.00
_cell.angle_gamma   90.00
#
_symmetry.space_group_name_H-M   'P 1'
#
loop_
_entity.id
_entity.type
_entity.pdbx_description
1 polymer ?
#
loop_
_entity_poly.entity_id
_entity_poly.type
_entity_poly.pdbx_seq_one_letter_code
_entity_poly.pdbx_strand_id
1 'polypeptide(L)'
;MAAAVTQLTARLNSLVNVGIHYGKVAIEFGSLVAKNGNVGLPSGAAIAEAQTGFGKLFATAQNGAWKKVTVREAGQVVGAGVTVYGFFLVGEMIGRGSLVGYKIPGAAATGGHH
;
A
#
# COMPACT_ATOMS: atom_id res chain seq x y z
N MET A 1 32.02 13.32 34.46
CA MET A 1 30.80 12.51 34.22
C MET A 1 29.62 13.35 33.73
N ALA A 2 29.20 14.41 34.43
CA ALA A 2 28.04 15.24 34.02
C ALA A 2 28.15 15.84 32.60
N ALA A 3 29.29 16.44 32.23
CA ALA A 3 29.48 17.06 30.91
C ALA A 3 29.41 16.06 29.73
N ALA A 4 29.89 14.83 29.93
CA ALA A 4 29.83 13.78 28.90
C ALA A 4 28.39 13.30 28.66
N VAL A 5 27.58 13.21 29.73
CA VAL A 5 26.14 12.90 29.63
C VAL A 5 25.40 14.04 28.93
N THR A 6 25.69 15.30 29.25
CA THR A 6 25.09 16.46 28.57
C THR A 6 25.43 16.51 27.07
N GLN A 7 26.68 16.21 26.70
CA GLN A 7 27.08 16.13 25.28
C GLN A 7 26.40 14.97 24.55
N LEU A 8 26.27 13.80 25.17
CA LEU A 8 25.54 12.67 24.58
C LEU A 8 24.06 13.01 24.37
N THR A 9 23.41 13.63 25.36
CA THR A 9 22.02 14.08 25.24
C THR A 9 21.84 15.13 24.13
N ALA A 10 22.78 16.07 23.97
CA ALA A 10 22.74 17.05 22.89
C ALA A 10 22.87 16.38 21.50
N ARG A 11 23.73 15.36 21.37
CA ARG A 11 23.87 14.58 20.13
C ARG A 11 22.61 13.78 19.83
N LEU A 12 22.01 13.13 20.83
CA LEU A 12 20.74 12.40 20.67
C LEU A 12 19.60 13.33 20.24
N ASN A 13 19.46 14.50 20.88
CA ASN A 13 18.47 15.49 20.48
C ASN A 13 18.69 15.99 19.04
N SER A 14 19.95 16.14 18.62
CA SER A 14 20.25 16.51 17.22
C SER A 14 19.83 15.43 16.23
N LEU A 15 20.01 14.14 16.55
CA LEU A 15 19.60 13.02 15.70
C LEU A 15 18.08 12.87 15.65
N VAL A 16 17.40 13.07 16.78
CA VAL A 16 15.93 13.09 16.85
C VAL A 16 15.37 14.21 15.98
N ASN A 17 15.94 15.41 16.04
CA ASN A 17 15.50 16.54 15.20
C ASN A 17 15.70 16.27 13.70
N VAL A 18 16.80 15.62 13.33
CA VAL A 18 17.03 15.17 11.95
C VAL A 18 15.99 14.12 11.53
N GLY A 19 15.73 13.13 12.38
CA GLY A 19 14.73 12.09 12.13
C GLY A 19 13.33 12.66 11.97
N ILE A 20 12.93 13.60 12.83
CA ILE A 20 11.65 14.30 12.75
C ILE A 20 11.55 15.10 11.45
N HIS A 21 12.63 15.79 11.05
CA HIS A 21 12.62 16.60 9.83
C HIS A 21 12.40 15.72 8.58
N TYR A 22 13.18 14.65 8.43
CA TYR A 22 13.01 13.72 7.32
C TYR A 22 11.65 13.01 7.38
N GLY A 23 11.16 12.67 8.58
CA GLY A 23 9.82 12.13 8.76
C GLY A 23 8.72 13.07 8.25
N LYS A 24 8.79 14.36 8.57
CA LYS A 24 7.85 15.36 8.08
C LYS A 24 7.89 15.49 6.56
N VAL A 25 9.08 15.58 5.97
CA VAL A 25 9.25 15.68 4.51
C VAL A 25 8.65 14.46 3.80
N ALA A 26 8.89 13.25 4.34
CA ALA A 26 8.32 12.03 3.78
C ALA A 26 6.79 12.01 3.85
N ILE A 27 6.20 12.49 4.94
CA ILE A 27 4.74 12.60 5.11
C ILE A 27 4.15 13.63 4.14
N GLU A 28 4.78 14.80 3.99
CA GLU A 28 4.33 15.83 3.05
C GLU A 28 4.39 15.34 1.61
N PHE A 29 5.49 14.70 1.22
CA PHE A 29 5.64 14.10 -0.08
C PHE A 29 4.58 13.00 -0.32
N GLY A 30 4.36 12.13 0.67
CA GLY A 30 3.32 11.10 0.62
C GLY A 30 1.92 11.71 0.45
N SER A 31 1.61 12.79 1.14
CA SER A 31 0.34 13.51 1.03
C SER A 31 0.14 14.13 -0.36
N LEU A 32 1.20 14.71 -0.94
CA LEU A 32 1.15 15.25 -2.31
C LEU A 32 0.89 14.13 -3.33
N VAL A 33 1.60 13.01 -3.21
CA VAL A 33 1.39 11.84 -4.08
C VAL A 33 -0.01 11.27 -3.91
N ALA A 34 -0.54 11.18 -2.69
CA ALA A 34 -1.89 10.69 -2.45
C ALA A 34 -2.97 11.60 -3.08
N LYS A 35 -2.80 12.92 -2.99
CA LYS A 35 -3.71 13.90 -3.61
C LYS A 35 -3.67 13.84 -5.13
N ASN A 36 -2.47 13.78 -5.72
CA ASN A 36 -2.32 13.70 -7.18
C ASN A 36 -2.64 12.31 -7.75
N GLY A 37 -2.47 11.25 -6.95
CA GLY A 37 -2.64 9.87 -7.34
C GLY A 37 -4.09 9.37 -7.33
N ASN A 38 -5.08 10.24 -7.05
CA ASN A 38 -6.50 9.88 -6.96
C ASN A 38 -6.77 8.67 -6.04
N VAL A 39 -6.01 8.55 -4.94
CA VAL A 39 -6.15 7.44 -3.96
C VAL A 39 -7.38 7.64 -3.04
N GLY A 40 -8.13 8.72 -3.25
CA GLY A 40 -9.38 9.02 -2.55
C GLY A 40 -10.58 8.27 -3.13
N LEU A 41 -11.77 8.56 -2.56
CA LEU A 41 -13.01 8.00 -3.08
C LEU A 41 -13.25 8.50 -4.51
N PRO A 42 -13.59 7.60 -5.45
CA PRO A 42 -13.87 7.96 -6.83
C PRO A 42 -15.12 8.83 -6.92
N SER A 43 -15.17 9.72 -7.92
CA SER A 43 -16.39 10.44 -8.26
C SER A 43 -17.44 9.49 -8.86
N GLY A 44 -18.72 9.86 -8.81
CA GLY A 44 -19.78 9.06 -9.43
C GLY A 44 -19.57 8.85 -10.94
N ALA A 45 -18.98 9.83 -11.63
CA ALA A 45 -18.60 9.72 -13.03
C ALA A 45 -17.52 8.64 -13.26
N ALA A 46 -16.51 8.58 -12.40
CA ALA A 46 -15.45 7.58 -12.48
C ALA A 46 -16.01 6.15 -12.25
N ILE A 47 -17.02 6.00 -11.39
CA ILE A 47 -17.70 4.71 -11.19
C ILE A 47 -18.45 4.29 -12.45
N ALA A 48 -19.21 5.20 -13.08
CA ALA A 48 -19.94 4.92 -14.32
C ALA A 48 -18.99 4.57 -15.48
N GLU A 49 -17.85 5.25 -15.57
CA GLU A 49 -16.80 4.93 -16.54
C GLU A 49 -16.21 3.54 -16.28
N ALA A 50 -15.91 3.20 -15.03
CA ALA A 50 -15.40 1.88 -14.65
C ALA A 50 -16.39 0.76 -15.03
N GLN A 51 -17.70 0.93 -14.77
CA GLN A 51 -18.74 -0.02 -15.17
C GLN A 51 -18.76 -0.25 -16.68
N THR A 52 -18.63 0.84 -17.45
CA THR A 52 -18.54 0.78 -18.92
C THR A 52 -17.29 0.02 -19.37
N GLY A 53 -16.14 0.26 -18.71
CA GLY A 53 -14.89 -0.45 -18.96
C GLY A 53 -14.99 -1.96 -18.70
N PHE A 54 -15.61 -2.35 -17.58
CA PHE A 54 -15.87 -3.77 -17.27
C PHE A 54 -16.76 -4.44 -18.32
N GLY A 55 -17.81 -3.76 -18.79
CA GLY A 55 -18.66 -4.28 -19.87
C GLY A 55 -17.87 -4.53 -21.16
N LYS A 56 -16.98 -3.61 -21.54
CA LYS A 56 -16.08 -3.76 -22.70
C LYS A 56 -15.08 -4.90 -22.54
N LEU A 57 -14.52 -5.09 -21.34
CA LEU A 57 -13.64 -6.20 -21.02
C LEU A 57 -14.35 -7.54 -21.26
N PHE A 58 -15.58 -7.67 -20.76
CA PHE A 58 -16.38 -8.89 -20.93
C PHE A 58 -16.73 -9.16 -22.40
N ALA A 59 -17.15 -8.13 -23.14
CA ALA A 59 -17.40 -8.23 -24.57
C ALA A 59 -16.13 -8.63 -25.36
N THR A 60 -14.96 -8.12 -24.96
CA THR A 60 -13.66 -8.47 -25.56
C THR A 60 -13.30 -9.94 -25.30
N ALA A 61 -13.63 -10.45 -24.11
CA ALA A 61 -13.45 -11.85 -23.76
C ALA A 61 -14.39 -12.76 -24.59
N GLN A 62 -15.68 -12.41 -24.69
CA GLN A 62 -16.68 -13.16 -25.45
C GLN A 62 -16.37 -13.20 -26.95
N ASN A 63 -15.95 -12.07 -27.52
CA ASN A 63 -15.69 -11.96 -28.96
C ASN A 63 -14.31 -12.49 -29.37
N GLY A 64 -13.52 -13.06 -28.44
CA GLY A 64 -12.21 -13.63 -28.71
C GLY A 64 -11.11 -12.61 -29.05
N ALA A 65 -11.39 -11.31 -28.91
CA ALA A 65 -10.47 -10.23 -29.24
C ALA A 65 -9.25 -10.18 -28.30
N TRP A 66 -9.34 -10.81 -27.11
CA TRP A 66 -8.22 -10.99 -26.18
C TRP A 66 -7.01 -11.74 -26.79
N LYS A 67 -7.21 -12.53 -27.86
CA LYS A 67 -6.13 -13.25 -28.55
C LYS A 67 -5.26 -12.34 -29.42
N LYS A 68 -5.71 -11.11 -29.70
CA LYS A 68 -5.00 -10.12 -30.54
C LYS A 68 -4.13 -9.16 -29.73
N VAL A 69 -4.11 -9.33 -28.41
CA VAL A 69 -3.42 -8.45 -27.47
C VAL A 69 -1.93 -8.77 -27.46
N THR A 70 -1.07 -7.75 -27.47
CA THR A 70 0.38 -7.93 -27.40
C THR A 70 0.83 -8.34 -26.00
N VAL A 71 2.00 -8.97 -25.87
CA VAL A 71 2.57 -9.36 -24.56
C VAL A 71 2.77 -8.16 -23.65
N ARG A 72 3.10 -7.00 -24.22
CA ARG A 72 3.25 -5.75 -23.46
C ARG A 72 1.94 -5.30 -22.84
N GLU A 73 0.85 -5.30 -23.61
CA GLU A 73 -0.48 -4.94 -23.12
C GLU A 73 -0.99 -5.95 -22.09
N ALA A 74 -0.78 -7.25 -22.33
CA ALA A 74 -1.11 -8.29 -21.37
C ALA A 74 -0.34 -8.11 -20.06
N GLY A 75 0.95 -7.79 -20.13
CA GLY A 75 1.79 -7.50 -18.97
C GLY A 75 1.30 -6.28 -18.17
N GLN A 76 0.79 -5.25 -18.84
CA GLN A 76 0.19 -4.08 -18.17
C GLN A 76 -1.09 -4.46 -17.42
N VAL A 77 -1.96 -5.28 -18.01
CA VAL A 77 -3.18 -5.77 -17.36
C VAL A 77 -2.84 -6.63 -16.14
N VAL A 78 -1.86 -7.52 -16.25
CA VAL A 78 -1.38 -8.33 -15.12
C VAL A 78 -0.80 -7.43 -14.01
N GLY A 79 0.03 -6.44 -14.35
CA GLY A 79 0.58 -5.49 -13.38
C GLY A 79 -0.51 -4.70 -12.64
N ALA A 80 -1.55 -4.27 -13.36
CA ALA A 80 -2.72 -3.64 -12.75
C ALA A 80 -3.48 -4.63 -11.84
N GLY A 81 -3.66 -5.88 -12.28
CA GLY A 81 -4.30 -6.93 -11.49
C GLY A 81 -3.57 -7.26 -10.20
N VAL A 82 -2.22 -7.33 -10.24
CA VAL A 82 -1.39 -7.53 -9.05
C VAL A 82 -1.56 -6.37 -8.07
N THR A 83 -1.61 -5.13 -8.57
CA THR A 83 -1.86 -3.96 -7.73
C THR A 83 -3.22 -4.04 -7.03
N VAL A 84 -4.29 -4.37 -7.76
CA VAL A 84 -5.64 -4.53 -7.19
C VAL A 84 -5.67 -5.65 -6.13
N TYR A 85 -5.01 -6.77 -6.41
CA TYR A 85 -4.89 -7.86 -5.44
C TYR A 85 -4.10 -7.45 -4.19
N GLY A 86 -3.04 -6.64 -4.35
CA GLY A 86 -2.32 -6.06 -3.22
C GLY A 86 -3.21 -5.20 -2.32
N PHE A 87 -4.05 -4.34 -2.90
CA PHE A 87 -5.03 -3.56 -2.13
C PHE A 87 -6.05 -4.45 -1.39
N PHE A 88 -6.49 -5.54 -2.01
CA PHE A 88 -7.36 -6.52 -1.36
C PHE A 88 -6.69 -7.14 -0.12
N LEU A 89 -5.43 -7.58 -0.23
CA LEU A 89 -4.68 -8.16 0.90
C LEU A 89 -4.46 -7.15 2.03
N VAL A 90 -4.18 -5.89 1.71
CA VAL A 90 -4.08 -4.81 2.70
C VAL A 90 -5.44 -4.58 3.38
N GLY A 91 -6.53 -4.60 2.62
CA GLY A 91 -7.89 -4.56 3.17
C GLY A 91 -8.17 -5.73 4.13
N GLU A 92 -7.70 -6.93 3.78
CA GLU A 92 -7.81 -8.11 4.64
C GLU A 92 -6.96 -7.96 5.92
N MET A 93 -5.76 -7.39 5.84
CA MET A 93 -4.92 -7.06 7.02
C MET A 93 -5.63 -6.10 7.97
N ILE A 94 -6.28 -5.06 7.43
CA ILE A 94 -7.08 -4.10 8.21
C ILE A 94 -8.30 -4.81 8.81
N GLY A 95 -9.02 -5.60 8.04
CA GLY A 95 -10.21 -6.33 8.48
C GLY A 95 -9.90 -7.35 9.59
N ARG A 96 -8.75 -8.02 9.53
CA ARG A 96 -8.31 -8.97 10.57
C ARG A 96 -7.60 -8.30 11.76
N GLY A 97 -7.21 -7.03 11.65
CA GLY A 97 -6.45 -6.30 12.68
C GLY A 97 -5.06 -6.90 12.96
N SER A 98 -4.47 -7.57 11.97
CA SER A 98 -3.17 -8.25 12.07
C SER A 98 -2.41 -8.20 10.74
N LEU A 99 -1.16 -7.78 10.82
CA LEU A 99 -0.23 -7.77 9.68
C LEU A 99 0.22 -9.18 9.30
N VAL A 100 0.28 -10.11 10.26
CA VAL A 100 0.74 -11.49 10.05
C VAL A 100 -0.17 -12.46 10.80
N GLY A 101 -0.80 -13.37 10.08
CA GLY A 101 -1.64 -14.43 10.65
C GLY A 101 -2.89 -13.94 11.41
N TYR A 102 -3.73 -14.88 11.82
CA TYR A 102 -4.84 -14.60 12.74
C TYR A 102 -4.34 -14.57 14.18
N LYS A 103 -4.79 -13.59 14.96
CA LYS A 103 -4.61 -13.59 16.42
C LYS A 103 -5.54 -14.65 17.00
N ILE A 104 -5.08 -15.89 17.10
CA ILE A 104 -5.81 -16.97 17.75
C ILE A 104 -5.55 -16.86 19.27
N PRO A 105 -6.57 -16.56 20.10
CA PRO A 105 -6.42 -16.62 21.55
C PRO A 105 -6.12 -18.07 21.94
N GLY A 106 -4.91 -18.34 22.44
CA GLY A 106 -4.49 -19.68 22.87
C GLY A 106 -3.43 -20.37 21.99
N ALA A 107 -3.01 -19.79 20.85
CA ALA A 107 -1.91 -20.35 20.05
C ALA A 107 -0.50 -19.95 20.52
N ALA A 108 -0.38 -19.27 21.67
CA ALA A 108 0.90 -19.00 22.33
C ALA A 108 1.28 -20.16 23.25
N ALA A 109 1.46 -21.36 22.68
CA ALA A 109 2.05 -22.49 23.38
C ALA A 109 2.62 -23.49 22.36
N THR A 110 3.68 -23.09 21.64
CA THR A 110 4.74 -23.97 21.08
C THR A 110 5.67 -23.11 20.23
N GLY A 111 6.64 -22.48 20.88
CA GLY A 111 7.65 -21.69 20.18
C GLY A 111 8.57 -20.93 21.14
N GLY A 112 8.92 -21.54 22.26
CA GLY A 112 10.06 -21.08 23.04
C GLY A 112 11.32 -21.58 22.36
N HIS A 113 12.24 -20.69 22.00
CA HIS A 113 13.68 -20.90 22.08
C HIS A 113 14.36 -19.52 22.13
N HIS A 114 14.86 -19.21 23.34
CA HIS A 114 15.97 -18.33 23.74
C HIS A 114 16.05 -16.91 23.18
#